data_AF-A0A969NXC7-F1
#
_entry.id   AF-A0A969NXC7-F1
#
_cell.length_a   1.000
_cell.length_b   1.000
_cell.length_c   1.000
_cell.angle_alpha   90.00
_cell.angle_beta   90.00
_cell.angle_gamma   90.00
#
_symmetry.space_group_name_H-M   'P 1'
#
loop_
_entity.id
_entity.type
_entity.pdbx_description
1 polymer ?
#
loop_
_entity_poly.entity_id
_entity_poly.type
_entity_poly.pdbx_seq_one_letter_code
_entity_poly.pdbx_strand_id
1 'polypeptide(L)'
;MKPIIKTGLFFESTFPKRPAIKQTHKLFNFEINSRLGVPAGPLLNSHWCDIYAQLGFDLPVYKTVRSIERACHPNPNCIFLDTPTQFTQKDINTEIHPGTRPNYTEDITITTRLESPLSLPVCGGRI
;
A
#
# COMPACT_ATOMS: atom_id res chain seq x y z
N MET A 1 -2.53 27.00 11.61
CA MET A 1 -2.31 25.55 11.82
C MET A 1 -3.51 24.81 11.23
N LYS A 2 -3.40 24.29 9.99
CA LYS A 2 -4.52 23.56 9.35
C LYS A 2 -4.50 22.10 9.87
N PRO A 3 -5.65 21.53 10.26
CA PRO A 3 -5.69 20.16 10.78
C PRO A 3 -5.25 19.19 9.69
N ILE A 4 -4.23 18.41 10.02
CA ILE A 4 -3.64 17.35 9.21
C ILE A 4 -4.59 16.13 9.29
N ILE A 5 -5.13 15.74 8.14
CA ILE A 5 -5.71 14.41 7.83
C ILE A 5 -7.03 14.07 8.56
N LYS A 6 -8.16 14.60 8.04
CA LYS A 6 -9.50 14.01 8.24
C LYS A 6 -10.08 13.36 6.98
N THR A 7 -9.31 13.31 5.89
CA THR A 7 -9.74 12.73 4.62
C THR A 7 -9.13 11.33 4.49
N GLY A 8 -9.99 10.34 4.68
CA GLY A 8 -9.72 8.94 4.39
C GLY A 8 -9.53 8.67 2.90
N LEU A 9 -9.23 7.42 2.56
CA LEU A 9 -9.33 6.93 1.20
C LEU A 9 -10.80 7.11 0.75
N PHE A 10 -11.05 7.94 -0.26
CA PHE A 10 -12.39 8.07 -0.82
C PHE A 10 -12.68 6.82 -1.65
N PHE A 11 -13.38 5.86 -1.05
CA PHE A 11 -13.98 4.73 -1.77
C PHE A 11 -15.44 5.06 -2.05
N GLU A 12 -15.73 5.45 -3.30
CA GLU A 12 -17.04 5.95 -3.70
C GLU A 12 -17.96 4.86 -4.27
N SER A 13 -17.50 3.62 -4.37
CA SER A 13 -18.29 2.50 -4.90
C SER A 13 -18.82 1.59 -3.79
N THR A 14 -19.68 0.65 -4.19
CA THR A 14 -20.22 -0.35 -3.26
C THR A 14 -19.16 -1.37 -2.88
N PHE A 15 -19.01 -1.63 -1.58
CA PHE A 15 -18.11 -2.68 -1.12
C PHE A 15 -18.48 -4.05 -1.70
N PRO A 16 -17.49 -4.86 -2.13
CA PRO A 16 -17.76 -6.18 -2.68
C PRO A 16 -18.36 -7.08 -1.60
N LYS A 17 -19.33 -7.90 -1.97
CA LYS A 17 -19.85 -8.93 -1.07
C LYS A 17 -18.81 -10.03 -0.93
N ARG A 18 -18.34 -10.27 0.28
CA ARG A 18 -17.38 -11.34 0.58
C ARG A 18 -17.95 -12.70 0.15
N PRO A 19 -17.20 -13.51 -0.62
CA PRO A 19 -17.63 -14.87 -0.96
C PRO A 19 -17.69 -15.74 0.29
N ALA A 20 -18.47 -16.81 0.24
CA ALA A 20 -18.52 -17.78 1.34
C ALA A 20 -17.13 -18.36 1.61
N ILE A 21 -16.74 -18.40 2.88
CA ILE A 21 -15.43 -18.91 3.32
C ILE A 21 -15.40 -20.41 3.07
N LYS A 22 -14.57 -20.86 2.13
CA LYS A 22 -14.42 -22.28 1.80
C LYS A 22 -13.35 -22.97 2.65
N GLN A 23 -12.33 -22.22 3.04
CA GLN A 23 -11.18 -22.71 3.78
C GLN A 23 -10.62 -21.59 4.65
N THR A 24 -10.15 -21.92 5.84
CA THR A 24 -9.36 -21.03 6.69
C THR A 24 -7.89 -21.45 6.68
N HIS A 25 -7.01 -20.49 6.93
CA HIS A 25 -5.58 -20.68 7.07
C HIS A 25 -5.15 -20.23 8.45
N LYS A 26 -4.10 -20.85 8.99
CA LYS A 26 -3.51 -20.44 10.26
C LYS A 26 -2.33 -19.51 10.00
N LEU A 27 -2.33 -18.36 10.65
CA LEU A 27 -1.21 -17.44 10.70
C LEU A 27 -0.89 -17.16 12.18
N PHE A 28 0.27 -17.64 12.64
CA PHE A 28 0.61 -17.69 14.07
C PHE A 28 -0.49 -18.40 14.88
N ASN A 29 -1.15 -17.67 15.77
CA ASN A 29 -2.23 -18.16 16.64
C ASN A 29 -3.62 -17.73 16.14
N PHE A 30 -3.71 -17.12 14.96
CA PHE A 30 -4.95 -16.62 14.38
C PHE A 30 -5.38 -17.44 13.18
N GLU A 31 -6.69 -17.61 13.03
CA GLU A 31 -7.30 -18.14 11.80
C GLU A 31 -7.69 -16.97 10.90
N ILE A 32 -7.35 -17.08 9.61
CA ILE A 32 -7.63 -16.09 8.58
C ILE A 32 -8.38 -16.78 7.44
N ASN A 33 -9.26 -16.06 6.75
CA ASN A 33 -10.06 -16.65 5.67
C ASN A 33 -9.31 -16.66 4.33
N SER A 34 -8.26 -15.84 4.22
CA SER A 34 -7.42 -15.73 3.03
C SER A 34 -6.01 -15.29 3.41
N ARG A 35 -5.03 -15.64 2.56
CA ARG A 35 -3.63 -15.19 2.67
C ARG A 35 -3.38 -13.85 1.96
N LEU A 36 -4.43 -13.19 1.47
CA LEU A 36 -4.36 -11.89 0.81
C LEU A 36 -4.28 -10.75 1.85
N GLY A 37 -3.25 -9.92 1.71
CA GLY A 37 -2.97 -8.82 2.62
C GLY A 37 -2.52 -7.56 1.90
N VAL A 38 -2.52 -6.46 2.64
CA VAL A 38 -2.05 -5.15 2.19
C VAL A 38 -0.89 -4.75 3.10
N PRO A 39 0.31 -4.45 2.56
CA PRO A 39 1.44 -4.06 3.36
C PRO A 39 1.26 -2.66 3.99
N ALA A 40 2.09 -2.37 4.98
CA ALA A 40 2.05 -1.15 5.80
C ALA A 40 2.22 0.18 5.06
N GLY A 41 2.89 0.20 3.90
CA GLY A 41 3.21 1.43 3.18
C GLY A 41 1.98 2.26 2.77
N PRO A 42 1.02 1.69 2.02
CA PRO A 42 -0.18 2.42 1.60
C PRO A 42 -1.15 2.77 2.74
N LEU A 43 -1.06 2.11 3.91
CA LEU A 43 -2.04 2.23 4.99
C LEU A 43 -1.65 3.33 5.98
N LEU A 44 -1.94 4.59 5.61
CA LEU A 44 -1.53 5.79 6.37
C LEU A 44 -2.18 5.91 7.76
N ASN A 45 -3.41 5.42 7.93
CA ASN A 45 -4.14 5.49 9.19
C ASN A 45 -5.15 4.33 9.31
N SER A 46 -5.80 4.21 10.49
CA SER A 46 -6.65 3.06 10.80
C SER A 46 -7.86 2.98 9.89
N HIS A 47 -8.39 4.13 9.47
CA HIS A 47 -9.51 4.19 8.54
C HIS A 47 -9.18 3.57 7.18
N TRP A 48 -7.92 3.62 6.73
CA TRP A 48 -7.51 2.91 5.52
C TRP A 48 -7.53 1.40 5.73
N CYS A 49 -7.04 0.91 6.88
CA CYS A 49 -7.12 -0.52 7.21
C CYS A 49 -8.58 -1.02 7.18
N ASP A 50 -9.51 -0.23 7.72
CA ASP A 50 -10.94 -0.57 7.75
C ASP A 50 -11.54 -0.67 6.34
N ILE A 51 -11.15 0.23 5.44
CA ILE A 51 -11.60 0.18 4.04
C ILE A 51 -11.05 -1.06 3.33
N TYR A 52 -9.75 -1.34 3.45
CA TYR A 52 -9.17 -2.53 2.80
C TYR A 52 -9.72 -3.84 3.39
N ALA A 53 -10.03 -3.88 4.69
CA ALA A 53 -10.73 -5.02 5.29
C ALA A 53 -12.12 -5.24 4.66
N GLN A 54 -12.87 -4.15 4.43
CA GLN A 54 -14.17 -4.20 3.75
C GLN A 54 -14.06 -4.55 2.25
N LEU A 55 -12.94 -4.21 1.60
CA LEU A 55 -12.64 -4.66 0.24
C LEU A 55 -12.31 -6.16 0.14
N GLY A 56 -12.15 -6.84 1.28
CA GLY A 56 -11.95 -8.29 1.34
C GLY A 56 -10.51 -8.73 1.60
N PHE A 57 -9.62 -7.81 1.93
CA PHE A 57 -8.28 -8.17 2.40
C PHE A 57 -8.34 -8.60 3.87
N ASP A 58 -7.80 -9.76 4.19
CA ASP A 58 -7.83 -10.30 5.55
C ASP A 58 -6.63 -9.87 6.40
N LEU A 59 -5.56 -9.38 5.76
CA LEU A 59 -4.32 -8.98 6.41
C LEU A 59 -3.91 -7.53 6.07
N PRO A 60 -4.67 -6.50 6.47
CA PRO A 60 -4.21 -5.11 6.39
C PRO A 60 -3.16 -4.85 7.47
N VAL A 61 -1.90 -4.70 7.06
CA VAL A 61 -0.78 -4.45 7.99
C VAL A 61 -0.72 -2.97 8.31
N TYR A 62 -0.96 -2.57 9.56
CA TYR A 62 -0.88 -1.16 9.94
C TYR A 62 0.55 -0.62 9.81
N LYS A 63 0.68 0.69 9.50
CA LYS A 63 1.97 1.36 9.40
C LYS A 63 2.85 1.15 10.64
N THR A 64 4.16 1.25 10.47
CA THR A 64 5.11 1.20 11.58
C THR A 64 4.82 2.34 12.57
N VAL A 65 4.49 1.96 13.81
CA VAL A 65 4.20 2.91 14.89
C VAL A 65 5.51 3.36 15.52
N ARG A 66 5.61 4.66 15.80
CA ARG A 66 6.72 5.27 16.54
C ARG A 66 6.18 5.75 17.88
N SER A 67 6.96 5.59 18.95
CA SER A 67 6.57 6.04 20.29
C SER A 67 6.44 7.56 20.41
N ILE A 68 7.07 8.30 19.49
CA ILE A 68 6.99 9.75 19.39
C ILE A 68 6.61 10.15 17.96
N GLU A 69 5.87 11.24 17.85
CA GLU A 69 5.55 11.84 16.55
C GLU A 69 6.84 12.30 15.86
N ARG A 70 6.93 12.06 14.55
CA ARG A 70 8.03 12.46 13.68
C ARG A 70 7.43 13.06 12.42
N ALA A 71 7.92 14.23 12.03
CA ALA A 71 7.57 14.82 10.74
C ALA A 71 8.06 13.91 9.59
N CYS A 72 7.31 13.90 8.50
CA CYS A 72 7.74 13.26 7.26
C CYS A 72 8.98 13.97 6.69
N HIS A 73 9.80 13.23 5.93
CA HIS A 73 10.89 13.82 5.16
C HIS A 73 10.34 14.84 4.15
N PRO A 74 11.11 15.91 3.85
CA PRO A 74 10.70 16.91 2.87
C PRO A 74 10.48 16.27 1.50
N ASN A 75 9.55 16.82 0.74
CA ASN A 75 9.25 16.33 -0.61
C ASN A 75 10.39 16.71 -1.60
N PRO A 76 10.66 15.87 -2.61
CA PRO A 76 10.04 14.57 -2.88
C PRO A 76 10.65 13.46 -2.00
N ASN A 77 9.79 12.72 -1.29
CA ASN A 77 10.17 11.57 -0.46
C ASN A 77 9.79 10.22 -1.08
N CYS A 78 9.02 10.25 -2.18
CA CYS A 78 8.76 9.14 -3.07
C CYS A 78 8.98 9.62 -4.52
N ILE A 79 9.65 8.81 -5.32
CA ILE A 79 9.94 9.09 -6.73
C ILE A 79 9.52 7.90 -7.58
N PHE A 80 9.08 8.16 -8.80
CA PHE A 80 8.88 7.12 -9.79
C PHE A 80 10.23 6.72 -10.38
N LEU A 81 10.35 5.45 -10.74
CA LEU A 81 11.50 4.93 -11.46
C LEU A 81 11.01 4.47 -12.83
N ASP A 82 11.69 4.90 -13.89
CA ASP A 82 11.43 4.41 -15.24
C ASP A 82 12.25 3.14 -15.46
N THR A 83 11.67 2.00 -15.07
CA THR A 83 12.34 0.71 -15.13
C THR A 83 11.47 -0.28 -15.89
N PRO A 84 11.85 -0.68 -17.12
CA PRO A 84 11.06 -1.62 -17.91
C PRO A 84 11.05 -3.04 -17.31
N THR A 85 11.98 -3.34 -16.40
CA THR A 85 12.19 -4.66 -15.81
C THR A 85 12.44 -4.59 -14.31
N GLN A 86 12.04 -5.63 -13.59
CA GLN A 86 12.34 -5.77 -12.16
C GLN A 86 13.85 -5.91 -11.92
N PHE A 87 14.38 -5.16 -10.96
CA PHE A 87 15.78 -5.22 -10.56
C PHE A 87 16.17 -6.60 -10.02
N THR A 88 17.41 -7.00 -10.35
CA THR A 88 18.05 -8.23 -9.92
C THR A 88 19.38 -7.91 -9.23
N GLN A 89 20.03 -8.93 -8.67
CA GLN A 89 21.34 -8.78 -8.04
C GLN A 89 22.43 -8.23 -8.99
N LYS A 90 22.25 -8.37 -10.31
CA LYS A 90 23.19 -7.86 -11.32
C LYS A 90 23.13 -6.34 -11.46
N ASP A 91 22.03 -5.72 -11.01
CA ASP A 91 21.79 -4.29 -11.13
C ASP A 91 22.32 -3.53 -9.90
N ILE A 92 23.03 -4.20 -8.99
CA ILE A 92 23.67 -3.55 -7.86
C ILE A 92 24.77 -2.61 -8.38
N ASN A 93 24.77 -1.37 -7.89
CA ASN A 93 25.66 -0.28 -8.31
C ASN A 93 25.43 0.26 -9.74
N THR A 94 24.31 -0.07 -10.38
CA THR A 94 23.92 0.64 -11.61
C THR A 94 23.28 1.97 -11.27
N GLU A 95 23.38 2.93 -12.18
CA GLU A 95 22.73 4.22 -12.02
C GLU A 95 21.23 4.07 -12.29
N ILE A 96 20.41 4.65 -11.39
CA ILE A 96 18.95 4.63 -11.49
C ILE A 96 18.50 6.08 -11.65
N HIS A 97 17.71 6.33 -12.70
CA HIS A 97 17.18 7.65 -12.98
C HIS A 97 15.73 7.78 -12.49
N PRO A 98 15.37 8.92 -11.89
CA PRO A 98 13.98 9.21 -11.56
C PRO A 98 13.16 9.28 -12.86
N GLY A 99 12.09 8.51 -12.92
CA GLY A 99 11.13 8.49 -14.01
C GLY A 99 10.01 9.52 -13.83
N THR A 100 9.21 9.69 -14.87
CA THR A 100 7.94 10.40 -14.79
C THR A 100 6.85 9.50 -14.23
N ARG A 101 5.76 10.11 -13.74
CA ARG A 101 4.58 9.36 -13.33
C ARG A 101 3.99 8.63 -14.56
N PRO A 102 3.71 7.32 -14.47
CA PRO A 102 3.03 6.58 -15.53
C PRO A 102 1.65 7.17 -15.85
N ASN A 103 1.21 7.04 -17.11
CA ASN A 103 -0.11 7.51 -17.55
C ASN A 103 -1.26 6.69 -16.93
N TYR A 104 -1.03 5.39 -16.77
CA TYR A 104 -2.00 4.44 -16.27
C TYR A 104 -1.72 4.09 -14.81
N THR A 105 -2.78 3.80 -14.07
CA THR A 105 -2.68 3.57 -12.62
C THR A 105 -2.21 2.14 -12.32
N GLU A 106 -2.61 1.20 -13.17
CA GLU A 106 -2.21 -0.21 -13.15
C GLU A 106 -0.70 -0.42 -13.27
N ASP A 107 0.02 0.55 -13.85
CA ASP A 107 1.47 0.52 -14.00
C ASP A 107 2.20 1.01 -12.73
N ILE A 108 1.45 1.53 -11.75
CA ILE A 108 2.02 2.03 -10.50
C ILE A 108 2.19 0.89 -9.50
N THR A 109 3.45 0.57 -9.23
CA THR A 109 3.86 -0.37 -8.21
C THR A 109 4.69 0.34 -7.15
N ILE A 110 4.45 0.04 -5.88
CA ILE A 110 5.28 0.54 -4.78
C ILE A 110 6.05 -0.60 -4.13
N THR A 111 7.35 -0.39 -3.90
CA THR A 111 8.14 -1.28 -3.05
C THR A 111 7.96 -0.84 -1.60
N THR A 112 7.43 -1.73 -0.78
CA THR A 112 7.35 -1.52 0.67
C THR A 112 8.21 -2.57 1.36
N ARG A 113 8.57 -2.35 2.63
CA ARG A 113 9.50 -3.22 3.36
C ARG A 113 8.95 -4.63 3.68
N LEU A 114 7.83 -5.03 3.08
CA LEU A 114 7.43 -6.43 2.94
C LEU A 114 7.66 -6.79 1.47
N GLU A 115 8.44 -7.83 1.21
CA GLU A 115 9.10 -8.19 -0.06
C GLU A 115 8.17 -8.51 -1.26
N SER A 116 7.02 -7.86 -1.41
CA SER A 116 6.12 -8.03 -2.55
C SER A 116 5.77 -6.66 -3.17
N PRO A 117 5.99 -6.48 -4.48
CA PRO A 117 5.44 -5.34 -5.21
C PRO A 117 3.91 -5.40 -5.13
N LEU A 118 3.29 -4.39 -4.51
CA LEU A 118 1.83 -4.25 -4.52
C LEU A 118 1.45 -3.28 -5.64
N SER A 119 0.63 -3.74 -6.59
CA SER A 119 -0.09 -2.85 -7.51
C SER A 119 -1.13 -2.09 -6.70
N LEU A 120 -1.00 -0.76 -6.66
CA LEU A 120 -1.90 0.07 -5.87
C LEU A 120 -3.12 0.46 -6.71
N PRO A 121 -4.36 0.21 -6.25
CA PRO A 121 -5.48 1.00 -6.71
C PRO A 121 -5.27 2.44 -6.19
N VAL A 122 -5.01 3.39 -7.08
CA VAL A 122 -4.92 4.80 -6.71
C VAL A 122 -6.34 5.36 -6.60
N CYS A 123 -6.77 5.70 -5.38
CA CYS A 123 -7.85 6.67 -5.20
C CYS A 123 -7.31 8.05 -5.56
N GLY A 124 -7.90 8.66 -6.59
CA GLY A 124 -7.53 9.98 -7.07
C GLY A 124 -7.71 11.05 -6.00
N GLY A 125 -6.59 11.48 -5.43
CA GLY A 125 -6.49 12.69 -4.63
C GLY A 125 -5.29 13.50 -5.10
N ARG A 126 -5.50 14.79 -5.40
CA ARG A 126 -4.38 15.73 -5.61
C ARG A 126 -3.58 15.82 -4.32
N ILE A 127 -2.29 15.48 -4.41
CA ILE A 127 -1.26 15.98 -3.49
C ILE A 127 -1.00 17.46 -3.75
#